data_AF-A0A838SQ50-F1
#
_entry.id   AF-A0A838SQ50-F1
#
_cell.length_a   1.000
_cell.length_b   1.000
_cell.length_c   1.000
_cell.angle_alpha   90.00
_cell.angle_beta   90.00
_cell.angle_gamma   90.00
#
_symmetry.space_group_name_H-M   'P 1'
#
loop_
_entity.id
_entity.type
_entity.pdbx_description
1 polymer ?
#
loop_
_entity_poly.entity_id
_entity_poly.type
_entity_poly.pdbx_seq_one_letter_code
_entity_poly.pdbx_strand_id
1 'polypeptide(L)'
;MRDVGTPVGVATDGEPAVPDVIGEGLDVLFCGINPGCTSARLHQHFARRGNRFWPALHQSGFTPRQLAPAEQFELLDHGLGITNLASRGTASAAELARAELVAGGRLLATKTA
;
A
#
# COMPACT_ATOMS: atom_id res chain seq x y z
N MET A 1 -8.17 -28.62 -7.10
CA MET A 1 -9.14 -27.94 -6.22
C MET A 1 -9.02 -26.44 -6.50
N ARG A 2 -9.97 -25.85 -7.24
CA ARG A 2 -9.96 -24.41 -7.51
C ARG A 2 -10.49 -23.74 -6.25
N ASP A 3 -9.66 -22.90 -5.63
CA ASP A 3 -10.06 -22.07 -4.51
C ASP A 3 -11.09 -21.06 -5.04
N VAL A 4 -12.37 -21.32 -4.72
CA VAL A 4 -13.47 -20.44 -5.08
C VAL A 4 -13.35 -19.25 -4.13
N GLY A 5 -12.75 -18.17 -4.65
CA GLY A 5 -12.41 -16.97 -3.88
C GLY A 5 -13.56 -16.49 -3.02
N THR A 6 -13.37 -16.59 -1.70
CA THR A 6 -14.17 -15.88 -0.70
C THR A 6 -14.23 -14.40 -1.10
N PRO A 7 -15.41 -13.75 -1.05
CA PRO A 7 -15.52 -12.35 -1.38
C PRO A 7 -14.55 -11.55 -0.50
N VAL A 8 -13.63 -10.84 -1.15
CA VAL A 8 -12.76 -9.85 -0.49
C VAL A 8 -13.69 -8.86 0.18
N GLY A 9 -13.50 -8.65 1.50
CA GLY A 9 -14.30 -7.71 2.28
C GLY A 9 -14.44 -6.39 1.51
N VAL A 10 -15.68 -6.04 1.20
CA VAL A 10 -16.00 -4.79 0.50
C VAL A 10 -15.61 -3.68 1.46
N ALA A 11 -14.62 -2.86 1.06
CA ALA A 11 -14.31 -1.63 1.77
C ALA A 11 -15.62 -0.84 1.91
N THR A 12 -15.99 -0.48 3.13
CA THR A 12 -17.14 0.38 3.37
C THR A 12 -16.90 1.72 2.70
N ASP A 13 -17.93 2.28 2.06
CA ASP A 13 -17.83 3.47 1.23
C ASP A 13 -17.02 4.59 1.92
N GLY A 14 -15.82 4.87 1.40
CA GLY A 14 -15.00 6.03 1.75
C GLY A 14 -13.59 5.74 2.28
N GLU A 15 -13.34 4.61 2.94
CA GLU A 15 -12.02 4.34 3.55
C GLU A 15 -11.15 3.42 2.69
N PRO A 16 -9.84 3.72 2.55
CA PRO A 16 -8.94 2.87 1.79
C PRO A 16 -8.71 1.53 2.50
N ALA A 17 -8.65 0.44 1.73
CA ALA A 17 -8.46 -0.90 2.30
C ALA A 17 -7.10 -1.08 3.02
N VAL A 18 -6.15 -0.18 2.79
CA VAL A 18 -4.91 -0.07 3.55
C VAL A 18 -4.70 1.42 3.84
N PRO A 19 -4.44 1.82 5.09
CA PRO A 19 -4.29 3.22 5.46
C PRO A 19 -3.06 3.84 4.79
N ASP A 20 -3.14 5.13 4.52
CA ASP A 20 -1.95 5.91 4.20
C ASP A 20 -1.06 6.04 5.44
N VAL A 21 0.25 5.91 5.25
CA VAL A 21 1.25 6.23 6.26
C VAL A 21 2.04 7.41 5.74
N ILE A 22 1.59 8.61 6.11
CA ILE A 22 2.14 9.88 5.64
C ILE A 22 2.30 10.79 6.86
N GLY A 23 3.46 11.41 6.98
CA GLY A 23 3.77 12.41 8.00
C GLY A 23 4.34 13.66 7.38
N GLU A 24 4.66 14.65 8.21
CA GLU A 24 5.35 15.86 7.77
C GLU A 24 6.84 15.57 7.53
N GLY A 25 7.47 16.29 6.59
CA GLY A 25 8.92 16.25 6.39
C GLY A 25 9.48 14.92 5.87
N LEU A 26 8.68 14.15 5.11
CA LEU A 26 9.16 12.91 4.49
C LEU A 26 10.26 13.19 3.45
N ASP A 27 11.32 12.40 3.48
CA ASP A 27 12.34 12.35 2.44
C ASP A 27 11.82 11.59 1.21
N VAL A 28 11.05 10.52 1.43
CA VAL A 28 10.50 9.66 0.37
C VAL A 28 9.09 9.18 0.71
N LEU A 29 8.16 9.32 -0.25
CA LEU A 29 6.85 8.65 -0.22
C LEU A 29 6.81 7.51 -1.23
N PHE A 30 6.75 6.27 -0.76
CA PHE A 30 6.55 5.10 -1.62
C PHE A 30 5.07 4.99 -2.03
N CYS A 31 4.82 4.77 -3.33
CA CYS A 31 3.46 4.58 -3.84
C CYS A 31 3.31 3.20 -4.48
N GLY A 32 2.51 2.34 -3.87
CA GLY A 32 2.00 1.12 -4.49
C GLY A 32 0.92 1.43 -5.55
N ILE A 33 0.56 0.44 -6.36
CA ILE A 33 -0.55 0.60 -7.32
C ILE A 33 -1.87 0.57 -6.56
N ASN A 34 -2.16 -0.56 -5.91
CA ASN A 34 -3.34 -0.76 -5.08
C ASN A 34 -3.13 -1.96 -4.15
N PRO A 35 -3.92 -2.09 -3.07
CA PRO A 35 -3.83 -3.24 -2.18
C PRO A 35 -4.12 -4.56 -2.91
N GLY A 36 -3.22 -5.54 -2.80
CA GLY A 36 -3.56 -6.94 -3.12
C GLY A 36 -4.50 -7.53 -2.06
N CYS A 37 -5.19 -8.64 -2.35
CA CYS A 37 -6.15 -9.27 -1.41
C CYS A 37 -5.62 -9.46 0.02
N THR A 38 -4.36 -9.92 0.18
CA THR A 38 -3.75 -10.10 1.51
C THR A 38 -3.53 -8.77 2.23
N SER A 39 -3.06 -7.75 1.51
CA SER A 39 -2.86 -6.41 2.04
C SER A 39 -4.17 -5.76 2.47
N ALA A 40 -5.20 -5.84 1.62
CA ALA A 40 -6.54 -5.34 1.93
C ALA A 40 -7.12 -6.03 3.18
N ARG A 41 -6.99 -7.36 3.29
CA ARG A 41 -7.50 -8.10 4.45
C ARG A 41 -6.78 -7.73 5.76
N LEU A 42 -5.48 -7.46 5.70
CA LEU A 42 -4.66 -7.19 6.87
C LEU A 42 -4.50 -5.69 7.18
N HIS A 43 -5.02 -4.80 6.32
CA HIS A 43 -4.80 -3.36 6.38
C HIS A 43 -3.30 -2.99 6.43
N GLN A 44 -2.48 -3.75 5.69
CA GLN A 44 -1.02 -3.68 5.71
C GLN A 44 -0.44 -3.58 4.31
N HIS A 45 0.46 -2.64 4.08
CA HIS A 45 1.15 -2.49 2.80
C HIS A 45 2.04 -3.69 2.51
N PHE A 46 1.95 -4.19 1.28
CA PHE A 46 2.82 -5.26 0.76
C PHE A 46 2.85 -6.55 1.61
N ALA A 47 1.72 -6.93 2.22
CA ALA A 47 1.63 -8.02 3.20
C ALA A 47 1.66 -9.44 2.61
N ARG A 48 1.55 -9.59 1.28
CA ARG A 48 1.61 -10.91 0.63
C ARG A 48 3.00 -11.52 0.80
N ARG A 49 3.06 -12.77 1.29
CA ARG A 49 4.29 -13.57 1.33
C ARG A 49 4.95 -13.60 -0.05
N GLY A 50 6.23 -13.23 -0.11
CA GLY A 50 7.01 -13.16 -1.35
C GLY A 50 7.00 -11.78 -2.03
N ASN A 51 6.23 -10.81 -1.52
CA ASN A 51 6.44 -9.41 -1.91
C ASN A 51 7.86 -8.96 -1.49
N ARG A 52 8.53 -8.22 -2.37
CA ARG A 52 9.94 -7.84 -2.20
C ARG A 52 10.15 -6.44 -1.60
N PHE A 53 9.08 -5.67 -1.34
CA PHE A 53 9.19 -4.31 -0.84
C PHE A 53 9.99 -4.24 0.46
N TRP A 54 9.55 -4.94 1.51
CA TRP A 54 10.20 -4.86 2.83
C TRP A 54 11.65 -5.36 2.83
N PRO A 55 11.98 -6.52 2.21
CA PRO A 55 13.38 -6.91 2.05
C PRO A 55 14.22 -5.90 1.26
N ALA A 56 13.70 -5.38 0.13
CA ALA A 56 14.43 -4.43 -0.71
C ALA A 56 14.65 -3.09 0.00
N LEU A 57 13.66 -2.60 0.74
CA LEU A 57 13.76 -1.36 1.52
C LEU A 57 14.91 -1.45 2.53
N HIS A 58 14.98 -2.53 3.29
CA HIS A 58 16.08 -2.75 4.22
C HIS A 58 17.43 -2.93 3.51
N GLN A 59 17.49 -3.80 2.50
CA GLN A 59 18.74 -4.12 1.80
C GLN A 59 19.33 -2.92 1.03
N SER A 60 18.51 -1.92 0.70
CA SER A 60 18.97 -0.67 0.11
C SER A 60 19.36 0.40 1.13
N GLY A 61 19.22 0.12 2.43
CA GLY A 61 19.67 1.00 3.51
C GLY A 61 18.65 2.05 3.97
N PHE A 62 17.42 2.02 3.47
CA PHE A 62 16.36 2.94 3.93
C PHE A 62 15.94 2.69 5.38
N THR A 63 16.04 1.44 5.85
CA THR A 63 15.73 1.07 7.24
C THR A 63 16.86 0.25 7.86
N PRO A 64 17.16 0.42 9.16
CA PRO A 64 18.28 -0.26 9.82
C PRO A 64 18.06 -1.78 9.98
N ARG A 65 16.79 -2.22 9.92
CA ARG A 65 16.37 -3.62 9.93
C ARG A 65 15.25 -3.82 8.91
N GLN A 66 14.96 -5.07 8.58
CA GLN A 66 13.75 -5.40 7.82
C GLN A 66 12.51 -5.28 8.73
N LEU A 67 11.68 -4.27 8.45
CA LEU A 67 10.36 -4.13 9.07
C LEU A 67 9.39 -5.17 8.51
N ALA A 68 8.49 -5.68 9.35
CA ALA A 68 7.33 -6.45 8.95
C ALA A 68 6.22 -5.52 8.42
N PRO A 69 5.29 -6.01 7.58
CA PRO A 69 4.16 -5.21 7.10
C PRO A 69 3.32 -4.55 8.21
N ALA A 70 3.21 -5.19 9.38
CA ALA A 70 2.49 -4.65 10.53
C ALA A 70 3.20 -3.44 11.18
N GLU A 71 4.51 -3.32 10.97
CA GLU A 71 5.37 -2.25 11.50
C GLU A 71 5.41 -1.04 10.55
N GLN A 72 4.51 -0.97 9.56
CA GLN A 72 4.51 0.07 8.51
C GLN A 72 4.51 1.51 9.03
N PHE A 73 3.99 1.75 10.24
CA PHE A 73 3.95 3.07 10.85
C PHE A 73 5.32 3.55 11.36
N GLU A 74 6.25 2.64 11.65
CA GLU A 74 7.64 2.97 12.01
C GLU A 74 8.41 3.62 10.85
N LEU A 75 7.89 3.57 9.62
CA LEU A 75 8.48 4.27 8.48
C LEU A 75 8.60 5.78 8.72
N LEU A 76 7.65 6.36 9.47
CA LEU A 76 7.65 7.80 9.77
C LEU A 76 8.86 8.22 10.61
N ASP A 77 9.35 7.33 11.50
CA ASP A 77 10.54 7.57 12.31
C ASP A 77 11.84 7.60 11.47
N HIS A 78 11.74 7.18 10.21
CA HIS A 78 12.84 7.14 9.24
C HIS A 78 12.67 8.17 8.11
N GLY A 79 11.71 9.10 8.22
CA GLY A 79 11.43 10.06 7.15
C GLY A 79 10.77 9.43 5.91
N LEU A 80 10.18 8.23 6.05
CA LEU A 80 9.60 7.48 4.95
C LEU A 80 8.08 7.40 5.09
N GLY A 81 7.37 7.54 3.97
CA GLY A 81 5.94 7.31 3.89
C GLY A 81 5.59 6.19 2.91
N ILE A 82 4.37 5.69 3.01
CA ILE A 82 3.83 4.70 2.09
C ILE A 82 2.33 4.88 1.84
N THR A 83 1.91 4.81 0.57
CA THR A 83 0.52 4.96 0.12
C THR A 83 0.25 4.05 -1.09
N ASN A 84 -0.99 4.05 -1.58
CA ASN A 84 -1.38 3.43 -2.84
C ASN A 84 -2.02 4.46 -3.77
N LEU A 85 -1.81 4.28 -5.07
CA LEU A 85 -2.42 5.11 -6.11
C LEU A 85 -3.95 4.94 -6.12
N ALA A 86 -4.44 3.69 -6.05
CA ALA A 86 -5.86 3.38 -5.93
C ALA A 86 -6.15 2.70 -4.57
N SER A 87 -7.28 3.06 -3.97
CA SER A 87 -7.71 2.60 -2.65
C SER A 87 -8.32 1.20 -2.65
N ARG A 88 -8.89 0.77 -3.78
CA ARG A 88 -9.62 -0.50 -3.90
C ARG A 88 -8.68 -1.70 -3.93
N GLY A 89 -8.93 -2.66 -3.06
CA GLY A 89 -8.23 -3.94 -3.07
C GLY A 89 -8.65 -4.82 -4.24
N THR A 90 -7.71 -5.42 -4.96
CA THR A 90 -7.99 -6.36 -6.07
C THR A 90 -7.04 -7.56 -6.06
N ALA A 91 -7.40 -8.63 -6.79
CA ALA A 91 -6.49 -9.76 -6.97
C ALA A 91 -5.36 -9.42 -7.95
N SER A 92 -5.66 -8.57 -8.94
CA SER A 92 -4.73 -8.05 -9.95
C SER A 92 -4.96 -6.57 -10.20
N ALA A 93 -3.87 -5.81 -10.40
CA ALA A 93 -3.94 -4.40 -10.79
C ALA A 93 -4.66 -4.18 -12.14
N ALA A 94 -4.75 -5.21 -12.99
CA ALA A 94 -5.47 -5.15 -14.25
C ALA A 94 -7.00 -4.99 -14.09
N GLU A 95 -7.52 -5.21 -12.87
CA GLU A 95 -8.94 -5.01 -12.54
C GLU A 95 -9.28 -3.53 -12.23
N LEU A 96 -8.29 -2.64 -12.19
CA LEU A 96 -8.50 -1.22 -11.99
C LEU A 96 -8.90 -0.55 -13.29
N ALA A 97 -9.97 0.26 -13.23
CA ALA A 97 -10.34 1.10 -14.33
C ALA A 97 -9.34 2.26 -14.48
N ARG A 98 -9.13 2.73 -15.72
CA ARG A 98 -8.30 3.92 -16.00
C ARG A 98 -8.74 5.14 -15.20
N ALA A 99 -10.05 5.30 -14.99
CA ALA A 99 -10.61 6.41 -14.21
C ALA A 99 -10.15 6.37 -12.75
N GLU A 100 -10.05 5.18 -12.13
CA GLU A 100 -9.55 5.02 -10.76
C GLU A 100 -8.08 5.45 -10.67
N LEU A 101 -7.25 5.03 -11.62
CA LEU A 101 -5.83 5.42 -11.68
C LEU A 101 -5.65 6.93 -11.86
N VAL A 102 -6.45 7.56 -12.72
CA VAL A 102 -6.40 9.01 -12.97
C VAL A 102 -6.87 9.79 -11.74
N ALA A 103 -7.96 9.37 -11.09
CA ALA A 103 -8.44 9.98 -9.85
C ALA A 103 -7.39 9.82 -8.74
N GLY A 104 -6.83 8.63 -8.60
CA GLY A 104 -5.72 8.32 -7.70
C GLY A 104 -4.52 9.22 -7.90
N GLY A 105 -4.10 9.44 -9.15
CA GLY A 105 -2.96 10.31 -9.46
C GLY A 105 -3.19 11.77 -9.06
N ARG A 106 -4.43 12.27 -9.22
CA ARG A 106 -4.82 13.62 -8.75
C ARG A 106 -4.75 13.72 -7.22
N LEU A 107 -5.23 12.70 -6.51
CA LEU A 107 -5.17 12.64 -5.05
C LEU A 107 -3.74 12.46 -4.53
N LEU A 108 -2.91 11.67 -5.22
CA LEU A 108 -1.51 11.47 -4.84
C LEU A 108 -0.74 12.80 -4.93
N ALA A 109 -0.99 13.62 -5.95
CA ALA A 109 -0.37 14.92 -6.08
C ALA A 109 -0.69 15.89 -4.93
N THR A 110 -1.82 15.71 -4.23
CA THR A 110 -2.15 16.54 -3.05
C THR A 110 -1.48 16.03 -1.77
N LYS A 111 -0.92 14.81 -1.78
CA LYS A 111 -0.22 14.20 -0.63
C LYS A 111 1.28 14.50 -0.61
N THR A 112 1.83 14.93 -1.74
CA THR A 112 3.27 15.19 -1.95
C THR A 112 3.61 16.69 -2.00
N ALA A 113 2.67 17.55 -1.61
CA ALA A 113 2.83 19.00 -1.57
C ALA A 113 3.11 19.44 -0.13
#